data_AF-V2XRW1-F1
#
_entry.id   AF-V2XRW1-F1
#
_cell.length_a   1.000
_cell.length_b   1.000
_cell.length_c   1.000
_cell.angle_alpha   90.00
_cell.angle_beta   90.00
_cell.angle_gamma   90.00
#
_symmetry.space_group_name_H-M   'P 1'
#
loop_
_entity.id
_entity.type
_entity.pdbx_description
1 polymer ?
#
loop_
_entity_poly.entity_id
_entity_poly.type
_entity_poly.pdbx_seq_one_letter_code
_entity_poly.pdbx_strand_id
1 'polypeptide(L)'
;MGGADTYCLLTGNRYQHGVHTLVDQIRDTWLERIDEIPRPSEELLQKLFYNQEDVQDSKNFVIITPYERMASGDVVVLDGFDHPPPAAPSPHNVTAIFHVVPGNNPDLADYRSSANPNVHYTVSSYGATRIITFSAWRILVGRFPKYHWPSILYSICKHRPAYLEGVQQGPTARIREQFANWVRVADFEEEIARRESDPVEQPSEEEDDWYSDYHKAWYRLLMSKDKTTEQIVEEAWLGKGNMYCFVRPDRFPVAETHLYPALLKIDATNQPRTLAPLPNLTSLPLDIYHYLCSTFLTPKSVLTLVSLNRHLRSLLLPNVDALVHKCLTKLQPYYLPIADAPCPNGDGEIKWWRDKWKKHDISAGADGREHSNIPWMQYARACSKSTSMKNRKRIWGIVDQVERIARERALLH
;
A
#
# COMPACT_ATOMS: atom_id res chain seq x y z
N MET A 1 -1.46 -14.22 28.18
CA MET A 1 -0.23 -13.90 27.43
C MET A 1 -0.56 -13.96 25.94
N GLY A 2 -1.09 -12.87 25.36
CA GLY A 2 -1.39 -12.79 23.93
C GLY A 2 -0.17 -12.26 23.19
N GLY A 3 0.43 -13.09 22.33
CA GLY A 3 1.65 -12.75 21.60
C GLY A 3 1.44 -11.59 20.63
N ALA A 4 2.50 -10.97 20.14
CA ALA A 4 2.46 -9.90 19.14
C ALA A 4 2.74 -10.45 17.72
N ASP A 5 2.46 -11.73 17.51
CA ASP A 5 3.35 -12.62 16.75
C ASP A 5 3.15 -12.64 15.22
N THR A 6 2.04 -12.15 14.69
CA THR A 6 1.80 -12.13 13.22
C THR A 6 2.22 -10.81 12.53
N TYR A 7 3.11 -10.02 13.14
CA TYR A 7 3.40 -8.66 12.67
C TYR A 7 4.13 -8.71 11.34
N CYS A 8 3.49 -8.22 10.27
CA CYS A 8 4.20 -8.01 9.02
C CYS A 8 5.22 -6.89 9.20
N LEU A 9 6.50 -7.26 9.31
CA LEU A 9 7.60 -6.41 9.78
C LEU A 9 7.72 -5.10 9.04
N LEU A 10 7.46 -5.11 7.73
CA LEU A 10 7.54 -3.89 6.92
C LEU A 10 6.22 -3.15 6.90
N THR A 11 5.11 -3.80 6.54
CA THR A 11 3.89 -3.06 6.18
C THR A 11 2.91 -2.86 7.34
N GLY A 12 3.08 -3.58 8.45
CA GLY A 12 2.06 -3.72 9.48
C GLY A 12 0.76 -4.36 8.96
N ASN A 13 0.75 -4.91 7.74
CA ASN A 13 -0.42 -5.60 7.21
C ASN A 13 -0.65 -6.89 7.97
N ARG A 14 -1.92 -7.25 8.12
CA ARG A 14 -2.38 -8.51 8.68
C ARG A 14 -3.19 -9.23 7.61
N TYR A 15 -3.35 -10.55 7.73
CA TYR A 15 -4.23 -11.28 6.83
C TYR A 15 -5.70 -11.05 7.21
N GLN A 16 -6.58 -11.18 6.22
CA GLN A 16 -8.03 -11.13 6.38
C GLN A 16 -8.58 -12.56 6.53
N HIS A 17 -9.39 -12.82 7.54
CA HIS A 17 -10.07 -14.13 7.67
C HIS A 17 -11.08 -14.32 6.53
N GLY A 18 -11.89 -13.29 6.28
CA GLY A 18 -12.88 -13.27 5.21
C GLY A 18 -13.24 -11.85 4.76
N VAL A 19 -14.11 -11.76 3.76
CA VAL A 19 -14.59 -10.49 3.18
C VAL A 19 -15.41 -9.66 4.18
N HIS A 20 -16.02 -10.31 5.17
CA HIS A 20 -16.91 -9.69 6.14
C HIS A 20 -16.20 -9.24 7.43
N THR A 21 -14.92 -9.56 7.64
CA THR A 21 -14.26 -9.40 8.95
C THR A 21 -14.41 -7.99 9.56
N LEU A 22 -14.36 -6.92 8.76
CA LEU A 22 -14.61 -5.56 9.25
C LEU A 22 -16.06 -5.38 9.71
N VAL A 23 -17.02 -5.79 8.89
CA VAL A 23 -18.45 -5.59 9.17
C VAL A 23 -18.90 -6.50 10.30
N ASP A 24 -18.37 -7.72 10.40
CA ASP A 24 -18.61 -8.61 11.52
C ASP A 24 -18.04 -7.99 12.80
N GLN A 25 -16.81 -7.48 12.80
CA GLN A 25 -16.27 -6.76 13.97
C GLN A 25 -17.11 -5.53 14.35
N ILE A 26 -17.56 -4.74 13.37
CA ILE A 26 -18.47 -3.61 13.61
C ILE A 26 -19.78 -4.11 14.21
N ARG A 27 -20.38 -5.15 13.63
CA ARG A 27 -21.65 -5.73 14.07
C ARG A 27 -21.50 -6.31 15.47
N ASP A 28 -20.59 -7.23 15.69
CA ASP A 28 -20.40 -7.91 16.97
C ASP A 28 -20.14 -6.88 18.09
N THR A 29 -19.26 -5.90 17.84
CA THR A 29 -18.94 -4.89 18.86
C THR A 29 -20.09 -3.91 19.13
N TRP A 30 -20.93 -3.61 18.13
CA TRP A 30 -22.06 -2.69 18.30
C TRP A 30 -23.32 -3.40 18.82
N LEU A 31 -23.56 -4.62 18.38
CA LEU A 31 -24.74 -5.43 18.70
C LEU A 31 -24.70 -5.99 20.13
N GLU A 32 -23.51 -6.31 20.65
CA GLU A 32 -23.39 -6.80 22.02
C GLU A 32 -23.60 -5.71 23.08
N ARG A 33 -23.51 -4.44 22.69
CA ARG A 33 -23.49 -3.34 23.66
C ARG A 33 -24.79 -2.56 23.76
N ILE A 34 -25.56 -2.37 22.69
CA ILE A 34 -26.71 -1.44 22.74
C ILE A 34 -27.85 -1.83 21.78
N ASP A 35 -28.93 -2.39 22.32
CA ASP A 35 -30.16 -2.74 21.57
C ASP A 35 -30.88 -1.52 20.95
N GLU A 36 -30.56 -0.30 21.42
CA GLU A 36 -31.24 0.95 21.05
C GLU A 36 -30.53 1.75 19.94
N ILE A 37 -29.38 1.30 19.44
CA ILE A 37 -28.60 2.05 18.45
C ILE A 37 -29.12 1.81 17.02
N PRO A 38 -29.43 2.88 16.25
CA PRO A 38 -29.75 2.74 14.84
C PRO A 38 -28.59 2.11 14.05
N ARG A 39 -28.91 1.12 13.22
CA ARG A 39 -27.93 0.36 12.43
C ARG A 39 -27.67 1.04 11.07
N PRO A 40 -26.44 0.97 10.52
CA PRO A 40 -26.18 1.36 9.14
C PRO A 40 -27.03 0.53 8.17
N SER A 41 -27.35 1.09 7.01
CA SER A 41 -28.08 0.34 5.99
C SER A 41 -27.24 -0.83 5.46
N GLU A 42 -27.91 -1.92 5.09
CA GLU A 42 -27.22 -3.09 4.53
C GLU A 42 -26.46 -2.76 3.23
N GLU A 43 -27.03 -1.86 2.42
CA GLU A 43 -26.38 -1.37 1.20
C GLU A 43 -25.03 -0.69 1.50
N LEU A 44 -24.98 0.15 2.55
CA LEU A 44 -23.73 0.80 2.98
C LEU A 44 -22.72 -0.25 3.45
N LEU A 45 -23.14 -1.20 4.29
CA LEU A 45 -22.25 -2.25 4.81
C LEU A 45 -21.66 -3.12 3.69
N GLN A 46 -22.46 -3.46 2.67
CA GLN A 46 -21.98 -4.23 1.52
C GLN A 46 -20.90 -3.49 0.72
N LYS A 47 -20.97 -2.15 0.65
CA LYS A 47 -19.95 -1.31 0.00
C LYS A 47 -18.63 -1.20 0.80
N LEU A 48 -18.61 -1.67 2.05
CA LEU A 48 -17.43 -1.69 2.92
C LEU A 48 -16.73 -3.06 2.97
N PHE A 49 -17.24 -4.07 2.24
CA PHE A 49 -16.55 -5.35 2.15
C PHE A 49 -15.28 -5.26 1.32
N TYR A 50 -14.23 -5.94 1.78
CA TYR A 50 -13.11 -6.28 0.92
C TYR A 50 -13.58 -7.29 -0.12
N ASN A 51 -13.06 -7.19 -1.34
CA ASN A 51 -13.33 -8.22 -2.32
C ASN A 51 -12.53 -9.50 -1.97
N GLN A 52 -12.95 -10.63 -2.54
CA GLN A 52 -12.30 -11.92 -2.28
C GLN A 52 -10.83 -11.94 -2.71
N GLU A 53 -10.45 -11.17 -3.73
CA GLU A 53 -9.07 -11.13 -4.20
C GLU A 53 -8.13 -10.41 -3.22
N ASP A 54 -8.60 -9.36 -2.55
CA ASP A 54 -7.88 -8.67 -1.46
C ASP A 54 -7.68 -9.62 -0.28
N VAL A 55 -8.73 -10.36 0.09
CA VAL A 55 -8.65 -11.38 1.16
C VAL A 55 -7.60 -12.42 0.82
N GLN A 56 -7.58 -12.95 -0.41
CA GLN A 56 -6.59 -13.94 -0.82
C GLN A 56 -5.17 -13.37 -0.91
N ASP A 57 -4.99 -12.14 -1.40
CA ASP A 57 -3.66 -11.51 -1.43
C ASP A 57 -3.09 -11.31 -0.04
N SER A 58 -3.95 -10.93 0.92
CA SER A 58 -3.56 -10.72 2.32
C SER A 58 -3.02 -11.98 3.01
N LYS A 59 -3.27 -13.17 2.45
CA LYS A 59 -2.82 -14.47 2.97
C LYS A 59 -1.47 -14.92 2.43
N ASN A 60 -0.86 -14.18 1.50
CA ASN A 60 0.41 -14.55 0.90
C ASN A 60 1.58 -13.84 1.57
N PHE A 61 2.47 -14.63 2.16
CA PHE A 61 3.62 -14.15 2.92
C PHE A 61 4.95 -14.71 2.41
N VAL A 62 6.01 -14.00 2.81
CA VAL A 62 7.39 -14.46 2.76
C VAL A 62 7.91 -14.50 4.19
N ILE A 63 8.47 -15.63 4.57
CA ILE A 63 9.18 -15.79 5.84
C ILE A 63 10.65 -15.49 5.62
N ILE A 64 11.26 -14.75 6.53
CA ILE A 64 12.70 -14.50 6.61
C ILE A 64 13.18 -15.20 7.87
N THR A 65 14.14 -16.10 7.75
CA THR A 65 14.51 -16.97 8.88
C THR A 65 15.96 -17.43 8.76
N PRO A 66 16.63 -17.73 9.89
CA PRO A 66 17.90 -18.40 9.82
C PRO A 66 17.73 -19.82 9.31
N TYR A 67 18.79 -20.35 8.72
CA TYR A 67 18.84 -21.72 8.26
C TYR A 67 20.24 -22.30 8.42
N GLU A 68 20.30 -23.62 8.51
CA GLU A 68 21.53 -24.39 8.45
C GLU A 68 21.52 -25.28 7.22
N ARG A 69 22.68 -25.38 6.56
CA ARG A 69 22.86 -26.34 5.48
C ARG A 69 23.55 -27.57 6.06
N MET A 70 22.85 -28.70 6.01
CA MET A 70 23.37 -29.99 6.44
C MET A 70 24.48 -30.47 5.50
N ALA A 71 25.30 -31.43 5.97
CA ALA A 71 26.32 -32.05 5.14
C ALA A 71 25.76 -32.74 3.88
N SER A 72 24.49 -33.17 3.91
CA SER A 72 23.76 -33.70 2.75
C SER A 72 23.44 -32.64 1.68
N GLY A 73 23.57 -31.35 2.03
CA GLY A 73 23.12 -30.23 1.20
C GLY A 73 21.70 -29.75 1.52
N ASP A 74 20.95 -30.49 2.36
CA ASP A 74 19.61 -30.10 2.80
C ASP A 74 19.64 -28.83 3.63
N VAL A 75 18.56 -28.04 3.52
CA VAL A 75 18.39 -26.80 4.29
C VAL A 75 17.41 -27.07 5.43
N VAL A 76 17.87 -26.91 6.67
CA VAL A 76 17.02 -26.94 7.87
C VAL A 76 16.74 -25.52 8.31
N VAL A 77 15.47 -25.18 8.41
CA VAL A 77 15.02 -23.89 8.90
C VAL A 77 15.13 -23.88 10.42
N LEU A 78 15.70 -22.82 10.98
CA LEU A 78 15.86 -22.63 12.42
C LEU A 78 14.76 -21.70 12.96
N ASP A 79 13.50 -22.14 12.92
CA ASP A 79 12.33 -21.34 13.32
C ASP A 79 11.85 -21.59 14.75
N GLY A 80 12.35 -22.64 15.41
CA GLY A 80 12.06 -22.96 16.81
C GLY A 80 12.62 -21.94 17.82
N PHE A 81 11.95 -21.82 18.97
CA PHE A 81 12.37 -20.95 20.08
C PHE A 81 13.75 -21.28 20.65
N ASP A 82 14.16 -22.55 20.54
CA ASP A 82 15.44 -23.03 21.07
C ASP A 82 16.64 -22.69 20.18
N HIS A 83 16.40 -22.18 18.97
CA HIS A 83 17.48 -21.79 18.06
C HIS A 83 17.87 -20.32 18.28
N PRO A 84 19.08 -20.05 18.79
CA PRO A 84 19.51 -18.68 19.00
C PRO A 84 19.63 -17.95 17.65
N PRO A 85 19.22 -16.68 17.56
CA PRO A 85 19.38 -15.91 16.34
C PRO A 85 20.87 -15.76 16.00
N PRO A 86 21.27 -15.77 14.71
CA PRO A 86 22.66 -15.66 14.32
C PRO A 86 23.29 -14.36 14.85
N ALA A 87 24.51 -14.46 15.36
CA ALA A 87 25.26 -13.31 15.87
C ALA A 87 25.46 -12.24 14.76
N ALA A 88 25.81 -12.69 13.55
CA ALA A 88 25.95 -11.88 12.35
C ALA A 88 25.09 -12.47 11.21
N PRO A 89 23.91 -11.88 10.93
CA PRO A 89 23.08 -12.29 9.80
C PRO A 89 23.79 -12.03 8.47
N SER A 90 23.75 -13.00 7.56
CA SER A 90 24.44 -12.97 6.26
C SER A 90 23.66 -13.77 5.21
N PRO A 91 24.01 -13.66 3.92
CA PRO A 91 23.42 -14.49 2.88
C PRO A 91 23.61 -16.01 3.06
N HIS A 92 24.54 -16.43 3.92
CA HIS A 92 24.86 -17.84 4.13
C HIS A 92 24.07 -18.50 5.27
N ASN A 93 23.41 -17.70 6.12
CA ASN A 93 22.73 -18.21 7.30
C ASN A 93 21.31 -17.64 7.49
N VAL A 94 20.85 -16.74 6.61
CA VAL A 94 19.47 -16.23 6.60
C VAL A 94 18.92 -16.30 5.19
N THR A 95 17.70 -16.80 5.05
CA THR A 95 17.01 -16.98 3.76
C THR A 95 15.59 -16.45 3.78
N ALA A 96 14.98 -16.36 2.60
CA ALA A 96 13.57 -16.07 2.40
C ALA A 96 12.82 -17.32 1.90
N ILE A 97 11.72 -17.65 2.56
CA ILE A 97 10.81 -18.75 2.21
C ILE A 97 9.54 -18.15 1.62
N PHE A 98 9.22 -18.56 0.40
CA PHE A 98 8.05 -18.09 -0.35
C PHE A 98 6.86 -19.03 -0.18
N HIS A 99 5.70 -18.60 -0.69
CA HIS A 99 4.48 -19.42 -0.68
C HIS A 99 4.04 -19.80 0.73
N VAL A 100 4.20 -18.88 1.68
CA VAL A 100 3.76 -19.06 3.06
C VAL A 100 2.34 -18.51 3.22
N VAL A 101 1.47 -19.28 3.86
CA VAL A 101 0.09 -18.91 4.16
C VAL A 101 -0.25 -19.15 5.63
N PRO A 102 -1.29 -18.51 6.19
CA PRO A 102 -1.79 -18.84 7.52
C PRO A 102 -2.07 -20.34 7.70
N GLY A 103 -1.67 -20.88 8.84
CA GLY A 103 -1.92 -22.24 9.27
C GLY A 103 -3.32 -22.43 9.86
N ASN A 104 -3.45 -23.35 10.80
CA ASN A 104 -4.72 -23.62 11.50
C ASN A 104 -4.97 -22.62 12.62
N ASN A 105 -3.91 -22.21 13.33
CA ASN A 105 -3.98 -21.24 14.44
C ASN A 105 -2.98 -20.08 14.21
N PRO A 106 -3.17 -19.27 13.15
CA PRO A 106 -2.25 -18.18 12.83
C PRO A 106 -2.14 -17.12 13.94
N ASP A 107 -3.16 -16.97 14.77
CA ASP A 107 -3.14 -16.20 16.03
C ASP A 107 -2.11 -16.75 17.04
N LEU A 108 -1.87 -18.06 17.01
CA LEU A 108 -0.80 -18.73 17.74
C LEU A 108 0.49 -18.85 16.92
N ALA A 109 0.70 -17.95 15.94
CA ALA A 109 1.88 -17.92 15.09
C ALA A 109 2.07 -19.12 14.15
N ASP A 110 1.03 -19.93 13.91
CA ASP A 110 1.07 -21.08 13.00
C ASP A 110 0.92 -20.63 11.54
N TYR A 111 1.99 -20.84 10.76
CA TYR A 111 2.01 -20.66 9.32
C TYR A 111 2.42 -21.95 8.64
N ARG A 112 2.12 -22.09 7.35
CA ARG A 112 2.50 -23.28 6.58
C ARG A 112 2.88 -22.95 5.16
N SER A 113 3.60 -23.87 4.54
CA SER A 113 3.87 -23.82 3.10
C SER A 113 2.61 -24.16 2.32
N SER A 114 2.23 -23.32 1.36
CA SER A 114 1.15 -23.63 0.43
C SER A 114 1.56 -24.68 -0.61
N ALA A 115 2.85 -24.90 -0.81
CA ALA A 115 3.38 -25.95 -1.69
C ALA A 115 3.42 -27.33 -1.00
N ASN A 116 3.63 -27.36 0.31
CA ASN A 116 3.59 -28.56 1.13
C ASN A 116 2.90 -28.27 2.47
N PRO A 117 1.59 -28.57 2.60
CA PRO A 117 0.81 -28.28 3.80
C PRO A 117 1.32 -28.93 5.09
N ASN A 118 2.19 -29.96 4.99
CA ASN A 118 2.80 -30.62 6.15
C ASN A 118 4.01 -29.87 6.72
N VAL A 119 4.50 -28.84 6.01
CA VAL A 119 5.59 -27.99 6.49
C VAL A 119 4.98 -26.78 7.17
N HIS A 120 5.15 -26.73 8.49
CA HIS A 120 4.71 -25.64 9.34
C HIS A 120 5.89 -24.74 9.72
N TYR A 121 5.58 -23.49 10.01
CA TYR A 121 6.51 -22.48 10.46
C TYR A 121 5.93 -21.77 11.68
N THR A 122 6.76 -21.55 12.70
CA THR A 122 6.37 -20.73 13.84
C THR A 122 6.93 -19.32 13.68
N VAL A 123 6.04 -18.32 13.61
CA VAL A 123 6.42 -16.90 13.50
C VAL A 123 6.12 -16.19 14.80
N SER A 124 6.98 -16.36 15.81
CA SER A 124 6.81 -15.64 17.08
C SER A 124 7.56 -14.32 17.10
N SER A 125 7.04 -13.31 17.82
CA SER A 125 7.76 -12.07 18.09
C SER A 125 9.07 -12.33 18.85
N TYR A 126 9.13 -13.36 19.69
CA TYR A 126 10.37 -13.74 20.38
C TYR A 126 11.25 -14.71 19.58
N GLY A 127 10.72 -15.26 18.48
CA GLY A 127 11.42 -16.23 17.66
C GLY A 127 12.49 -15.63 16.76
N ALA A 128 13.25 -16.50 16.10
CA ALA A 128 14.19 -16.12 15.07
C ALA A 128 13.49 -15.75 13.75
N THR A 129 12.25 -16.16 13.56
CA THR A 129 11.50 -16.00 12.30
C THR A 129 10.89 -14.61 12.15
N ARG A 130 10.83 -14.14 10.90
CA ARG A 130 10.37 -12.80 10.52
C ARG A 130 9.39 -12.94 9.35
N ILE A 131 8.31 -12.17 9.29
CA ILE A 131 7.32 -12.29 8.20
C ILE A 131 7.05 -10.97 7.50
N ILE A 132 6.88 -11.02 6.19
CA ILE A 132 6.52 -9.89 5.33
C ILE A 132 5.45 -10.32 4.31
N THR A 133 4.51 -9.45 3.96
CA THR A 133 3.55 -9.74 2.88
C THR A 133 4.28 -9.86 1.55
N PHE A 134 3.83 -10.80 0.72
CA PHE A 134 4.46 -11.06 -0.57
C PHE A 134 4.49 -9.81 -1.46
N SER A 135 3.40 -9.04 -1.49
CA SER A 135 3.32 -7.79 -2.26
C SER A 135 4.34 -6.74 -1.80
N ALA A 136 4.63 -6.65 -0.50
CA ALA A 136 5.66 -5.74 0.01
C ALA A 136 7.07 -6.24 -0.26
N TRP A 137 7.29 -7.55 -0.16
CA TRP A 137 8.54 -8.18 -0.55
C TRP A 137 8.87 -7.87 -2.02
N ARG A 138 7.91 -8.05 -2.93
CA ARG A 138 8.05 -7.73 -4.35
C ARG A 138 8.44 -6.27 -4.58
N ILE A 139 7.80 -5.35 -3.86
CA ILE A 139 8.13 -3.92 -3.94
C ILE A 139 9.57 -3.66 -3.48
N LEU A 140 9.97 -4.26 -2.37
CA LEU A 140 11.33 -4.12 -1.82
C LEU A 140 12.39 -4.65 -2.79
N VAL A 141 12.28 -5.91 -3.19
CA VAL A 141 13.32 -6.56 -4.01
C VAL A 141 13.32 -6.04 -5.45
N GLY A 142 12.17 -5.67 -6.00
CA GLY A 142 12.11 -5.11 -7.34
C GLY A 142 12.69 -3.70 -7.43
N ARG A 143 12.53 -2.90 -6.37
CA ARG A 143 13.10 -1.55 -6.33
C ARG A 143 14.60 -1.55 -6.09
N PHE A 144 15.06 -2.49 -5.27
CA PHE A 144 16.46 -2.57 -4.87
C PHE A 144 17.02 -3.99 -5.08
N PRO A 145 17.12 -4.44 -6.34
CA PRO A 145 17.40 -5.84 -6.66
C PRO A 145 18.83 -6.28 -6.33
N LYS A 146 19.75 -5.33 -6.13
CA LYS A 146 21.16 -5.60 -5.88
C LYS A 146 21.49 -6.04 -4.45
N TYR A 147 20.55 -5.94 -3.52
CA TYR A 147 20.81 -6.22 -2.11
C TYR A 147 20.25 -7.58 -1.67
N HIS A 148 20.97 -8.24 -0.77
CA HIS A 148 20.47 -9.44 -0.11
C HIS A 148 19.50 -9.08 1.04
N TRP A 149 18.26 -8.76 0.67
CA TRP A 149 17.23 -8.33 1.62
C TRP A 149 16.91 -9.27 2.78
N PRO A 150 16.98 -10.63 2.68
CA PRO A 150 16.72 -11.48 3.83
C PRO A 150 17.62 -11.14 5.03
N SER A 151 18.95 -11.10 4.84
CA SER A 151 19.89 -10.80 5.92
C SER A 151 19.83 -9.36 6.41
N ILE A 152 19.57 -8.41 5.51
CA ILE A 152 19.41 -6.99 5.85
C ILE A 152 18.19 -6.81 6.74
N LEU A 153 17.01 -7.27 6.30
CA LEU A 153 15.78 -7.17 7.08
C LEU A 153 15.91 -7.87 8.43
N TYR A 154 16.52 -9.06 8.44
CA TYR A 154 16.80 -9.78 9.68
C TYR A 154 17.65 -8.96 10.65
N SER A 155 18.72 -8.33 10.15
CA SER A 155 19.60 -7.48 10.95
C SER A 155 18.87 -6.24 11.49
N ILE A 156 18.01 -5.62 10.68
CA ILE A 156 17.24 -4.45 11.12
C ILE A 156 16.26 -4.85 12.25
N CYS A 157 15.61 -6.01 12.12
CA CYS A 157 14.59 -6.52 13.05
C CYS A 157 15.15 -7.28 14.27
N LYS A 158 16.47 -7.37 14.44
CA LYS A 158 17.11 -8.20 15.48
C LYS A 158 16.76 -7.76 16.91
N HIS A 159 16.57 -6.46 17.14
CA HIS A 159 16.46 -5.91 18.50
C HIS A 159 15.03 -5.61 18.96
N ARG A 160 14.05 -5.52 18.04
CA ARG A 160 12.63 -5.30 18.38
C ARG A 160 11.73 -5.97 17.33
N PRO A 161 10.94 -6.98 17.72
CA PRO A 161 10.14 -7.75 16.76
C PRO A 161 8.86 -7.05 16.32
N ALA A 162 8.34 -6.13 17.14
CA ALA A 162 7.02 -5.54 16.91
C ALA A 162 7.03 -4.32 15.99
N TYR A 163 8.11 -3.53 15.98
CA TYR A 163 8.17 -2.29 15.19
C TYR A 163 9.59 -1.99 14.70
N LEU A 164 9.67 -1.54 13.46
CA LEU A 164 10.88 -0.96 12.91
C LEU A 164 10.99 0.50 13.36
N GLU A 165 11.82 0.73 14.37
CA GLU A 165 12.11 2.08 14.86
C GLU A 165 12.58 2.98 13.71
N GLY A 166 11.95 4.15 13.57
CA GLY A 166 12.21 5.08 12.48
C GLY A 166 11.46 4.80 11.17
N VAL A 167 10.59 3.77 11.11
CA VAL A 167 9.72 3.51 9.96
C VAL A 167 8.29 3.92 10.26
N GLN A 168 7.78 4.88 9.50
CA GLN A 168 6.38 5.27 9.49
C GLN A 168 5.58 4.28 8.64
N GLN A 169 4.89 3.34 9.30
CA GLN A 169 4.07 2.31 8.64
C GLN A 169 2.67 2.82 8.22
N GLY A 170 2.37 4.08 8.58
CA GLY A 170 1.10 4.74 8.32
C GLY A 170 -0.01 4.21 9.22
N PRO A 171 -1.26 4.14 8.73
CA PRO A 171 -2.44 3.75 9.52
C PRO A 171 -2.31 2.42 10.27
N THR A 172 -1.51 1.48 9.76
CA THR A 172 -1.33 0.16 10.38
C THR A 172 -0.45 0.19 11.64
N ALA A 173 0.35 1.25 11.85
CA ALA A 173 1.19 1.38 13.04
C ALA A 173 0.38 1.42 14.35
N ARG A 174 -0.92 1.75 14.27
CA ARG A 174 -1.85 1.82 15.40
C ARG A 174 -2.38 0.45 15.85
N ILE A 175 -2.18 -0.58 15.05
CA ILE A 175 -2.62 -1.94 15.37
C ILE A 175 -1.50 -2.61 16.18
N ARG A 176 -1.76 -2.83 17.46
CA ARG A 176 -0.85 -3.54 18.37
C ARG A 176 -1.19 -5.02 18.48
N GLU A 177 -2.43 -5.39 18.16
CA GLU A 177 -2.96 -6.75 18.22
C GLU A 177 -2.47 -7.62 17.05
N GLN A 178 -2.50 -8.94 17.24
CA GLN A 178 -2.17 -9.94 16.22
C GLN A 178 -3.14 -9.93 15.02
N PHE A 179 -4.41 -9.62 15.26
CA PHE A 179 -5.41 -9.54 14.22
C PHE A 179 -5.49 -8.12 13.66
N ALA A 180 -5.97 -7.97 12.43
CA ALA A 180 -6.36 -6.67 11.91
C ALA A 180 -7.51 -6.14 12.79
N ASN A 181 -7.19 -5.24 13.72
CA ASN A 181 -8.20 -4.43 14.37
C ASN A 181 -8.54 -3.27 13.43
N TRP A 182 -9.51 -3.52 12.54
CA TRP A 182 -9.80 -2.60 11.44
C TRP A 182 -10.29 -1.25 11.93
N VAL A 183 -10.94 -1.20 13.10
CA VAL A 183 -11.43 0.08 13.61
C VAL A 183 -10.29 1.06 13.90
N ARG A 184 -9.07 0.55 14.11
CA ARG A 184 -7.90 1.36 14.49
C ARG A 184 -7.04 1.87 13.36
N VAL A 185 -7.26 1.43 12.13
CA VAL A 185 -6.58 2.10 11.00
C VAL A 185 -7.13 3.49 10.77
N ALA A 186 -8.32 3.79 11.32
CA ALA A 186 -8.91 5.08 11.11
C ALA A 186 -8.12 6.22 11.79
N ASP A 187 -8.09 7.37 11.12
CA ASP A 187 -7.44 8.60 11.53
C ASP A 187 -8.40 9.54 12.24
N PHE A 188 -8.77 9.11 13.44
CA PHE A 188 -9.64 9.85 14.35
C PHE A 188 -8.86 10.48 15.51
N GLU A 189 -7.53 10.59 15.43
CA GLU A 189 -6.69 11.12 16.54
C GLU A 189 -7.10 12.52 16.98
N GLU A 190 -7.46 13.42 16.05
CA GLU A 190 -7.94 14.75 16.41
C GLU A 190 -9.30 14.70 17.14
N GLU A 191 -10.14 13.73 16.78
CA GLU A 191 -11.47 13.55 17.38
C GLU A 191 -11.37 12.90 18.78
N ILE A 192 -10.39 12.02 18.96
CA ILE A 192 -10.02 11.43 20.25
C ILE A 192 -9.39 12.49 21.16
N ALA A 193 -8.41 13.24 20.66
CA ALA A 193 -7.69 14.27 21.42
C ALA A 193 -8.60 15.43 21.86
N ARG A 194 -9.61 15.82 21.06
CA ARG A 194 -10.61 16.82 21.49
C ARG A 194 -11.39 16.38 22.74
N ARG A 195 -11.62 15.08 22.91
CA ARG A 195 -12.32 14.55 24.10
C ARG A 195 -11.42 14.58 25.33
N GLU A 196 -10.14 14.26 25.18
CA GLU A 196 -9.15 14.36 26.27
C GLU A 196 -8.97 15.79 26.77
N SER A 197 -9.26 16.80 25.94
CA SER A 197 -9.19 18.21 26.32
C SER A 197 -10.43 18.75 27.05
N ASP A 198 -11.53 18.01 27.10
CA ASP A 198 -12.77 18.42 27.76
C ASP A 198 -12.93 17.61 29.08
N PRO A 199 -12.74 18.22 30.27
CA PRO A 199 -12.54 17.52 31.54
C PRO A 199 -13.84 16.95 32.15
N VAL A 200 -14.78 16.51 31.33
CA VAL A 200 -16.01 15.85 31.79
C VAL A 200 -15.63 14.48 32.34
N GLU A 201 -15.71 14.35 33.68
CA GLU A 201 -15.55 13.15 34.52
C GLU A 201 -14.72 12.03 33.90
N GLN A 202 -13.47 11.90 34.35
CA GLN A 202 -12.61 10.76 34.01
C GLN A 202 -13.40 9.46 34.20
N PRO A 203 -13.60 8.66 33.14
CA PRO A 203 -14.24 7.35 33.30
C PRO A 203 -13.40 6.55 34.30
N SER A 204 -14.09 5.91 35.25
CA SER A 204 -13.46 5.08 36.29
C SER A 204 -12.51 4.06 35.65
N GLU A 205 -11.34 3.87 36.25
CA GLU A 205 -10.23 3.02 35.78
C GLU A 205 -10.59 1.56 35.40
N GLU A 206 -11.82 1.11 35.65
CA GLU A 206 -12.30 -0.24 35.37
C GLU A 206 -12.93 -0.43 33.96
N GLU A 207 -13.20 0.64 33.21
CA GLU A 207 -13.62 0.51 31.81
C GLU A 207 -12.42 0.72 30.88
N ASP A 208 -11.99 -0.36 30.23
CA ASP A 208 -10.98 -0.40 29.15
C ASP A 208 -11.52 0.35 27.89
N ASP A 209 -11.78 1.66 28.03
CA ASP A 209 -12.61 2.51 27.16
C ASP A 209 -11.89 2.94 25.87
N TRP A 210 -10.59 2.62 25.74
CA TRP A 210 -9.81 2.91 24.54
C TRP A 210 -10.31 2.16 23.30
N TYR A 211 -10.98 1.01 23.49
CA TYR A 211 -11.72 0.35 22.42
C TYR A 211 -12.93 1.20 21.97
N SER A 212 -13.59 1.97 22.85
CA SER A 212 -14.86 2.62 22.51
C SER A 212 -14.70 3.83 21.57
N ASP A 213 -13.61 4.60 21.66
CA ASP A 213 -13.52 5.86 20.91
C ASP A 213 -13.38 5.64 19.40
N TYR A 214 -12.58 4.65 18.96
CA TYR A 214 -12.52 4.28 17.55
C TYR A 214 -13.87 3.76 17.04
N HIS A 215 -14.57 2.95 17.84
CA HIS A 215 -15.91 2.44 17.48
C HIS A 215 -16.93 3.58 17.39
N LYS A 216 -16.89 4.55 18.31
CA LYS A 216 -17.74 5.76 18.29
C LYS A 216 -17.46 6.61 17.05
N ALA A 217 -16.20 6.78 16.66
CA ALA A 217 -15.86 7.55 15.48
C ALA A 217 -16.31 6.85 14.17
N TRP A 218 -16.13 5.53 14.08
CA TRP A 218 -16.74 4.73 13.00
C TRP A 218 -18.26 4.84 12.98
N TYR A 219 -18.90 4.77 14.15
CA TYR A 219 -20.34 4.94 14.27
C TYR A 219 -20.81 6.29 13.75
N ARG A 220 -20.16 7.39 14.16
CA ARG A 220 -20.45 8.74 13.67
C ARG A 220 -20.28 8.84 12.15
N LEU A 221 -19.23 8.22 11.59
CA LEU A 221 -19.02 8.19 10.16
C LEU A 221 -20.15 7.43 9.44
N LEU A 222 -20.48 6.21 9.89
CA LEU A 222 -21.47 5.35 9.22
C LEU A 222 -22.91 5.83 9.40
N MET A 223 -23.19 6.61 10.45
CA MET A 223 -24.52 7.14 10.77
C MET A 223 -24.68 8.63 10.45
N SER A 224 -23.69 9.21 9.76
CA SER A 224 -23.68 10.61 9.32
C SER A 224 -24.90 10.90 8.44
N LYS A 225 -25.76 11.83 8.88
CA LYS A 225 -26.95 12.27 8.15
C LYS A 225 -26.65 13.37 7.13
N ASP A 226 -25.48 13.99 7.26
CA ASP A 226 -24.97 15.07 6.42
C ASP A 226 -24.23 14.57 5.17
N LYS A 227 -23.99 13.26 5.06
CA LYS A 227 -23.27 12.64 3.95
C LYS A 227 -24.15 11.64 3.21
N THR A 228 -23.94 11.51 1.90
CA THR A 228 -24.52 10.42 1.12
C THR A 228 -23.78 9.11 1.39
N THR A 229 -24.40 7.97 1.07
CA THR A 229 -23.77 6.64 1.14
C THR A 229 -22.41 6.63 0.43
N GLU A 230 -22.32 7.22 -0.76
CA GLU A 230 -21.08 7.27 -1.56
C GLU A 230 -19.99 8.10 -0.87
N GLN A 231 -20.35 9.22 -0.24
CA GLN A 231 -19.41 10.04 0.51
C GLN A 231 -18.92 9.32 1.78
N ILE A 232 -19.79 8.58 2.46
CA ILE A 232 -19.40 7.76 3.62
C ILE A 232 -18.42 6.67 3.18
N VAL A 233 -18.71 5.97 2.08
CA VAL A 233 -17.83 4.93 1.52
C VAL A 233 -16.49 5.51 1.10
N GLU A 234 -16.48 6.65 0.41
CA GLU A 234 -15.23 7.33 0.03
C GLU A 234 -14.40 7.73 1.27
N GLU A 235 -15.04 8.28 2.29
CA GLU A 235 -14.39 8.67 3.55
C GLU A 235 -13.86 7.45 4.34
N ALA A 236 -14.58 6.34 4.33
CA ALA A 236 -14.15 5.08 4.94
C ALA A 236 -12.93 4.47 4.22
N TRP A 237 -12.94 4.47 2.89
CA TRP A 237 -11.87 3.87 2.10
C TRP A 237 -10.65 4.76 1.93
N LEU A 238 -10.85 6.03 1.57
CA LEU A 238 -9.80 6.95 1.15
C LEU A 238 -9.64 8.15 2.09
N GLY A 239 -10.65 8.47 2.90
CA GLY A 239 -10.59 9.52 3.92
C GLY A 239 -10.04 8.99 5.25
N LYS A 240 -10.66 9.44 6.34
CA LYS A 240 -10.23 9.08 7.70
C LYS A 240 -10.35 7.60 8.02
N GLY A 241 -11.22 6.83 7.37
CA GLY A 241 -11.35 5.39 7.68
C GLY A 241 -10.15 4.54 7.28
N ASN A 242 -9.33 5.01 6.32
CA ASN A 242 -8.08 4.38 5.87
C ASN A 242 -8.18 2.90 5.45
N MET A 243 -9.35 2.37 5.11
CA MET A 243 -9.50 0.95 4.74
C MET A 243 -8.64 0.53 3.54
N TYR A 244 -8.22 1.48 2.69
CA TYR A 244 -7.31 1.21 1.59
C TYR A 244 -6.02 0.47 2.00
N CYS A 245 -5.54 0.58 3.25
CA CYS A 245 -4.25 0.03 3.65
C CYS A 245 -4.15 -1.51 3.55
N PHE A 246 -5.28 -2.19 3.42
CA PHE A 246 -5.35 -3.65 3.28
C PHE A 246 -5.75 -4.12 1.87
N VAL A 247 -6.05 -3.19 0.96
CA VAL A 247 -6.30 -3.53 -0.46
C VAL A 247 -4.99 -3.97 -1.10
N ARG A 248 -5.02 -5.01 -1.92
CA ARG A 248 -3.81 -5.49 -2.60
C ARG A 248 -3.17 -4.37 -3.42
N PRO A 249 -1.84 -4.15 -3.35
CA PRO A 249 -1.20 -3.00 -3.96
C PRO A 249 -0.87 -3.20 -5.45
N ASP A 250 -1.18 -4.34 -6.06
CA ASP A 250 -0.83 -4.68 -7.46
C ASP A 250 -2.03 -4.58 -8.43
N ARG A 251 -3.14 -3.97 -8.02
CA ARG A 251 -4.34 -3.74 -8.85
C ARG A 251 -4.30 -2.35 -9.47
N PHE A 252 -3.63 -2.24 -10.61
CA PHE A 252 -3.56 -0.99 -11.37
C PHE A 252 -4.90 -0.68 -12.05
N PRO A 253 -5.36 0.60 -12.01
CA PRO A 253 -6.68 0.99 -12.49
C PRO A 253 -6.71 1.22 -14.01
N VAL A 254 -6.35 0.18 -14.77
CA VAL A 254 -6.29 0.23 -16.25
C VAL A 254 -7.69 0.39 -16.83
N ALA A 255 -8.67 -0.37 -16.36
CA ALA A 255 -10.04 -0.29 -16.87
C ALA A 255 -10.70 1.07 -16.56
N GLU A 256 -10.47 1.57 -15.35
CA GLU A 256 -11.01 2.83 -14.84
C GLU A 256 -10.40 4.04 -15.56
N THR A 257 -9.25 3.87 -16.22
CA THR A 257 -8.63 4.92 -17.03
C THR A 257 -9.58 5.41 -18.13
N HIS A 258 -10.37 4.51 -18.71
CA HIS A 258 -11.31 4.82 -19.77
C HIS A 258 -12.58 5.53 -19.29
N LEU A 259 -12.85 5.54 -17.97
CA LEU A 259 -13.98 6.26 -17.39
C LEU A 259 -13.74 7.76 -17.32
N TYR A 260 -12.48 8.20 -17.46
CA TYR A 260 -12.15 9.61 -17.44
C TYR A 260 -12.29 10.20 -18.83
N PRO A 261 -13.06 11.30 -18.99
CA PRO A 261 -13.12 12.01 -20.25
C PRO A 261 -11.71 12.36 -20.72
N ALA A 262 -11.44 12.11 -22.01
CA ALA A 262 -10.26 12.64 -22.66
C ALA A 262 -10.20 14.15 -22.41
N LEU A 263 -9.01 14.68 -22.15
CA LEU A 263 -8.85 16.13 -22.12
C LEU A 263 -9.25 16.62 -23.51
N LEU A 264 -10.35 17.39 -23.58
CA LEU A 264 -10.94 17.83 -24.83
C LEU A 264 -9.84 18.43 -25.71
N LYS A 265 -9.72 17.91 -26.94
CA LYS A 265 -8.94 18.54 -27.99
C LYS A 265 -9.66 19.84 -28.35
N ILE A 266 -9.22 20.95 -27.76
CA ILE A 266 -9.73 22.26 -28.16
C ILE A 266 -9.05 22.60 -29.48
N ASP A 267 -9.84 22.89 -30.51
CA ASP A 267 -9.34 23.40 -31.78
C ASP A 267 -8.51 24.66 -31.51
N ALA A 268 -7.21 24.57 -31.79
CA ALA A 268 -6.24 25.64 -31.60
C ALA A 268 -6.38 26.75 -32.67
N THR A 269 -7.59 26.99 -33.18
CA THR A 269 -7.86 27.91 -34.29
C THR A 269 -7.85 29.38 -33.89
N ASN A 270 -7.79 29.69 -32.59
CA ASN A 270 -7.67 31.07 -32.10
C ASN A 270 -6.22 31.38 -31.70
N GLN A 271 -5.43 31.85 -32.67
CA GLN A 271 -4.12 32.44 -32.39
C GLN A 271 -4.30 33.64 -31.45
N PRO A 272 -3.55 33.70 -30.33
CA PRO A 272 -3.58 34.85 -29.45
C PRO A 272 -3.03 36.09 -30.16
N ARG A 273 -3.76 37.22 -30.05
CA ARG A 273 -3.30 38.54 -30.49
C ARG A 273 -2.03 38.91 -29.74
N THR A 274 -1.01 39.32 -30.49
CA THR A 274 0.29 39.78 -30.02
C THR A 274 0.15 41.00 -29.11
N LEU A 275 0.44 40.83 -27.81
CA LEU A 275 0.74 41.92 -26.89
C LEU A 275 2.24 41.84 -26.54
N ALA A 276 2.85 43.01 -26.30
CA ALA A 276 4.29 43.22 -26.17
C ALA A 276 5.00 42.30 -25.13
N PRO A 277 6.29 41.99 -25.30
CA PRO A 277 6.96 40.88 -24.64
C PRO A 277 7.46 41.30 -23.25
N LEU A 278 6.74 40.89 -22.21
CA LEU A 278 7.37 40.61 -20.93
C LEU A 278 7.88 39.16 -20.97
N PRO A 279 9.08 38.87 -20.43
CA PRO A 279 9.51 37.49 -20.23
C PRO A 279 8.48 36.81 -19.33
N ASN A 280 7.67 35.95 -19.92
CA ASN A 280 6.60 35.24 -19.25
C ASN A 280 6.83 33.75 -19.40
N LEU A 281 6.22 32.96 -18.52
CA LEU A 281 6.34 31.50 -18.54
C LEU A 281 6.11 30.96 -19.96
N THR A 282 5.12 31.49 -20.68
CA THR A 282 4.74 31.13 -22.05
C THR A 282 5.84 31.31 -23.11
N SER A 283 6.91 32.06 -22.83
CA SER A 283 8.04 32.24 -23.75
C SER A 283 9.12 31.16 -23.65
N LEU A 284 9.03 30.24 -22.67
CA LEU A 284 10.01 29.19 -22.52
C LEU A 284 10.00 28.19 -23.70
N PRO A 285 11.17 27.71 -24.13
CA PRO A 285 11.27 26.60 -25.08
C PRO A 285 10.57 25.33 -24.59
N LEU A 286 10.03 24.52 -25.51
CA LEU A 286 9.28 23.30 -25.19
C LEU A 286 10.11 22.30 -24.37
N ASP A 287 11.38 22.15 -24.69
CA ASP A 287 12.33 21.30 -23.96
C ASP A 287 12.49 21.72 -22.49
N ILE A 288 12.47 23.02 -22.20
CA ILE A 288 12.47 23.53 -20.82
C ILE A 288 11.19 23.11 -20.09
N TYR A 289 10.03 23.18 -20.74
CA TYR A 289 8.81 22.63 -20.14
C TYR A 289 8.89 21.13 -19.90
N HIS A 290 9.43 20.36 -20.85
CA HIS A 290 9.64 18.93 -20.66
C HIS A 290 10.55 18.64 -19.47
N TYR A 291 11.63 19.40 -19.31
CA TYR A 291 12.53 19.29 -18.18
C TYR A 291 11.82 19.63 -16.86
N LEU A 292 11.15 20.78 -16.79
CA LEU A 292 10.45 21.24 -15.60
C LEU A 292 9.34 20.27 -15.18
N CYS A 293 8.48 19.89 -16.11
CA CYS A 293 7.39 18.96 -15.87
C CYS A 293 7.91 17.61 -15.38
N SER A 294 8.86 17.00 -16.11
CA SER A 294 9.34 15.66 -15.77
C SER A 294 10.21 15.57 -14.51
N THR A 295 10.79 16.70 -14.07
CA THR A 295 11.74 16.72 -12.94
C THR A 295 11.10 17.23 -11.66
N PHE A 296 10.17 18.18 -11.74
CA PHE A 296 9.67 18.89 -10.56
C PHE A 296 8.15 18.82 -10.39
N LEU A 297 7.38 18.48 -11.42
CA LEU A 297 5.92 18.55 -11.36
C LEU A 297 5.28 17.15 -11.24
N THR A 298 4.35 17.02 -10.31
CA THR A 298 3.46 15.85 -10.26
C THR A 298 2.45 15.89 -11.42
N PRO A 299 1.85 14.76 -11.82
CA PRO A 299 0.79 14.75 -12.85
C PRO A 299 -0.35 15.74 -12.59
N LYS A 300 -0.75 15.91 -11.32
CA LYS A 300 -1.74 16.91 -10.91
C LYS A 300 -1.27 18.34 -11.22
N SER A 301 -0.01 18.64 -10.94
CA SER A 301 0.59 19.96 -11.20
C SER A 301 0.76 20.22 -12.70
N VAL A 302 1.07 19.20 -13.49
CA VAL A 302 1.07 19.27 -14.97
C VAL A 302 -0.32 19.63 -15.47
N LEU A 303 -1.38 18.99 -14.95
CA LEU A 303 -2.75 19.32 -15.32
C LEU A 303 -3.11 20.77 -14.94
N THR A 304 -2.72 21.21 -13.73
CA THR A 304 -2.90 22.61 -13.32
C THR A 304 -2.19 23.57 -14.28
N LEU A 305 -0.94 23.28 -14.66
CA LEU A 305 -0.16 24.08 -15.60
C LEU A 305 -0.84 24.19 -16.98
N VAL A 306 -1.33 23.06 -17.51
CA VAL A 306 -2.11 22.99 -18.76
C VAL A 306 -3.42 23.78 -18.65
N SER A 307 -3.98 23.92 -17.45
CA SER A 307 -5.21 24.68 -17.22
C SER A 307 -5.01 26.20 -17.07
N LEU A 308 -3.80 26.69 -16.75
CA LEU A 308 -3.56 28.11 -16.45
C LEU A 308 -3.87 29.07 -17.62
N ASN A 309 -3.49 28.71 -18.85
CA ASN A 309 -3.69 29.56 -20.03
C ASN A 309 -3.87 28.72 -21.31
N ARG A 310 -4.65 29.23 -22.27
CA ARG A 310 -4.86 28.64 -23.61
C ARG A 310 -3.56 28.35 -24.35
N HIS A 311 -2.56 29.23 -24.27
CA HIS A 311 -1.27 29.03 -24.96
C HIS A 311 -0.48 27.84 -24.38
N LEU A 312 -0.34 27.78 -23.05
CA LEU A 312 0.29 26.63 -22.38
C LEU A 312 -0.47 25.34 -22.68
N ARG A 313 -1.80 25.42 -22.68
CA ARG A 313 -2.66 24.30 -23.05
C ARG A 313 -2.37 23.81 -24.46
N SER A 314 -2.37 24.70 -25.46
CA SER A 314 -2.09 24.32 -26.85
C SER A 314 -0.68 23.76 -27.03
N LEU A 315 0.29 24.26 -26.26
CA LEU A 315 1.69 23.84 -26.34
C LEU A 315 1.92 22.46 -25.68
N LEU A 316 1.36 22.24 -24.49
CA LEU A 316 1.65 21.08 -23.65
C LEU A 316 0.67 19.92 -23.85
N LEU A 317 -0.59 20.20 -24.18
CA LEU A 317 -1.62 19.17 -24.32
C LEU A 317 -1.26 18.08 -25.34
N PRO A 318 -0.66 18.37 -26.51
CA PRO A 318 -0.24 17.33 -27.46
C PRO A 318 0.83 16.39 -26.89
N ASN A 319 1.57 16.83 -25.88
CA ASN A 319 2.68 16.10 -25.26
C ASN A 319 2.34 15.61 -23.84
N VAL A 320 1.10 15.80 -23.38
CA VAL A 320 0.73 15.64 -21.97
C VAL A 320 0.98 14.22 -21.47
N ASP A 321 0.68 13.21 -22.28
CA ASP A 321 0.84 11.81 -21.88
C ASP A 321 2.33 11.43 -21.78
N ALA A 322 3.15 11.89 -22.73
CA ALA A 322 4.60 11.70 -22.66
C ALA A 322 5.22 12.43 -21.44
N LEU A 323 4.73 13.62 -21.11
CA LEU A 323 5.13 14.37 -19.92
C LEU A 323 4.74 13.62 -18.64
N VAL A 324 3.48 13.21 -18.53
CA VAL A 324 2.96 12.49 -17.36
C VAL A 324 3.67 11.17 -17.19
N HIS A 325 3.90 10.40 -18.25
CA HIS A 325 4.66 9.16 -18.18
C HIS A 325 6.04 9.38 -17.55
N LYS A 326 6.79 10.39 -18.02
CA LYS A 326 8.08 10.75 -17.42
C LYS A 326 7.96 11.15 -15.94
N CYS A 327 6.89 11.87 -15.56
CA CYS A 327 6.61 12.20 -14.17
C CYS A 327 6.35 10.95 -13.33
N LEU A 328 5.58 9.99 -13.85
CA LEU A 328 5.31 8.72 -13.18
C LEU A 328 6.60 7.92 -13.00
N THR A 329 7.43 7.79 -14.03
CA THR A 329 8.70 7.07 -13.94
C THR A 329 9.65 7.66 -12.90
N LYS A 330 9.75 8.99 -12.80
CA LYS A 330 10.72 9.66 -11.94
C LYS A 330 10.20 9.96 -10.53
N LEU A 331 9.00 10.52 -10.43
CA LEU A 331 8.48 11.11 -9.19
C LEU A 331 7.45 10.23 -8.50
N GLN A 332 6.73 9.40 -9.26
CA GLN A 332 5.67 8.53 -8.73
C GLN A 332 5.78 7.09 -9.27
N PRO A 333 6.96 6.45 -9.15
CA PRO A 333 7.19 5.14 -9.74
C PRO A 333 6.28 4.05 -9.15
N TYR A 334 5.71 4.31 -7.97
CA TYR A 334 4.69 3.45 -7.37
C TYR A 334 3.39 3.35 -8.20
N TYR A 335 3.14 4.20 -9.20
CA TYR A 335 2.02 4.00 -10.14
C TYR A 335 2.37 3.10 -11.32
N LEU A 336 3.60 2.58 -11.40
CA LEU A 336 4.03 1.68 -12.46
C LEU A 336 4.26 0.27 -11.90
N PRO A 337 4.07 -0.77 -12.75
CA PRO A 337 4.41 -2.12 -12.37
C PRO A 337 5.91 -2.25 -12.15
N ILE A 338 6.30 -3.14 -11.24
CA ILE A 338 7.70 -3.51 -11.06
C ILE A 338 8.08 -4.54 -12.12
N ALA A 339 9.13 -4.25 -12.88
CA ALA A 339 9.74 -5.20 -13.81
C ALA A 339 10.69 -6.12 -13.04
N ASP A 340 10.68 -7.41 -13.41
CA ASP A 340 11.76 -8.37 -13.13
C ASP A 340 12.23 -8.45 -11.67
N ALA A 341 11.28 -8.44 -10.72
CA ALA A 341 11.60 -8.67 -9.32
C ALA A 341 12.28 -10.05 -9.15
N PRO A 342 13.43 -10.17 -8.46
CA PRO A 342 14.14 -11.44 -8.26
C PRO A 342 13.42 -12.33 -7.22
N CYS A 343 12.19 -12.73 -7.54
CA CYS A 343 11.35 -13.61 -6.73
C CYS A 343 10.47 -14.49 -7.62
N PRO A 344 9.89 -15.58 -7.09
CA PRO A 344 8.91 -16.36 -7.83
C PRO A 344 7.79 -15.47 -8.40
N ASN A 345 7.44 -15.68 -9.67
CA ASN A 345 6.46 -14.86 -10.41
C ASN A 345 6.77 -13.34 -10.42
N GLY A 346 8.05 -12.96 -10.41
CA GLY A 346 8.49 -11.57 -10.41
C GLY A 346 7.93 -10.74 -11.57
N ASP A 347 7.82 -11.34 -12.76
CA ASP A 347 7.26 -10.75 -13.98
C ASP A 347 5.72 -10.74 -14.03
N GLY A 348 5.04 -11.42 -13.09
CA GLY A 348 3.60 -11.60 -13.13
C GLY A 348 2.80 -10.29 -13.08
N GLU A 349 3.33 -9.27 -12.41
CA GLU A 349 2.68 -7.95 -12.29
C GLU A 349 2.75 -7.17 -13.60
N ILE A 350 3.93 -7.10 -14.24
CA ILE A 350 4.08 -6.43 -15.53
C ILE A 350 3.32 -7.18 -16.64
N LYS A 351 3.32 -8.52 -16.62
CA LYS A 351 2.53 -9.32 -17.55
C LYS A 351 1.03 -9.04 -17.42
N TRP A 352 0.50 -9.09 -16.20
CA TRP A 352 -0.90 -8.77 -15.94
C TRP A 352 -1.26 -7.34 -16.39
N TRP A 353 -0.39 -6.37 -16.10
CA TRP A 353 -0.60 -4.97 -16.48
C TRP A 353 -0.63 -4.80 -18.00
N ARG A 354 0.31 -5.41 -18.73
CA ARG A 354 0.32 -5.44 -20.21
C ARG A 354 -0.93 -6.10 -20.78
N ASP A 355 -1.33 -7.25 -20.24
CA ASP A 355 -2.52 -7.98 -20.69
C ASP A 355 -3.80 -7.13 -20.50
N LYS A 356 -3.86 -6.32 -19.44
CA LYS A 356 -4.97 -5.39 -19.21
C LYS A 356 -5.02 -4.28 -20.25
N TRP A 357 -3.89 -3.65 -20.59
CA TRP A 357 -3.85 -2.64 -21.66
C TRP A 357 -4.20 -3.23 -23.02
N LYS A 358 -3.70 -4.44 -23.32
CA LYS A 358 -4.01 -5.15 -24.56
C LYS A 358 -5.51 -5.42 -24.73
N LYS A 359 -6.24 -5.71 -23.64
CA LYS A 359 -7.70 -5.88 -23.67
C LYS A 359 -8.48 -4.61 -24.03
N HIS A 360 -7.84 -3.45 -23.94
CA HIS A 360 -8.41 -2.16 -24.33
C HIS A 360 -7.80 -1.63 -25.64
N ASP A 361 -7.29 -2.53 -26.49
CA ASP A 361 -6.66 -2.23 -27.77
C ASP A 361 -5.47 -1.25 -27.70
N ILE A 362 -4.89 -1.10 -26.50
CA ILE A 362 -3.65 -0.35 -26.28
C ILE A 362 -2.51 -1.37 -26.24
N SER A 363 -1.93 -1.62 -27.41
CA SER A 363 -0.72 -2.42 -27.58
C SER A 363 0.50 -1.50 -27.81
N ALA A 364 1.69 -2.11 -27.87
CA ALA A 364 2.89 -1.41 -28.29
C ALA A 364 2.65 -0.67 -29.60
N GLY A 365 3.05 0.60 -29.65
CA GLY A 365 2.95 1.37 -30.87
C GLY A 365 3.74 0.72 -32.01
N ALA A 366 3.44 1.12 -33.24
CA ALA A 366 4.17 0.69 -34.43
C ALA A 366 5.68 1.00 -34.37
N ASP A 367 6.10 1.88 -33.45
CA ASP A 367 7.48 2.22 -33.12
C ASP A 367 8.16 1.24 -32.15
N GLY A 368 7.48 0.14 -31.79
CA GLY A 368 7.98 -0.85 -30.83
C GLY A 368 7.99 -0.36 -29.38
N ARG A 369 7.47 0.85 -29.09
CA ARG A 369 7.38 1.36 -27.73
C ARG A 369 6.05 0.94 -27.14
N GLU A 370 6.09 0.05 -26.15
CA GLU A 370 4.92 -0.49 -25.42
C GLU A 370 4.00 0.57 -24.77
N HIS A 371 4.35 1.85 -24.83
CA HIS A 371 3.82 2.89 -23.95
C HIS A 371 3.38 4.18 -24.66
N SER A 372 3.51 4.29 -26.00
CA SER A 372 3.21 5.52 -26.74
C SER A 372 1.71 5.83 -26.82
N ASN A 373 0.85 4.81 -26.76
CA ASN A 373 -0.60 4.95 -26.89
C ASN A 373 -1.35 4.96 -25.55
N ILE A 374 -0.65 4.80 -24.42
CA ILE A 374 -1.30 4.80 -23.11
C ILE A 374 -1.74 6.24 -22.77
N PRO A 375 -3.01 6.47 -22.40
CA PRO A 375 -3.51 7.77 -21.95
C PRO A 375 -3.02 8.06 -20.53
N TRP A 376 -1.72 8.32 -20.40
CA TRP A 376 -1.00 8.46 -19.13
C TRP A 376 -1.60 9.50 -18.18
N MET A 377 -2.15 10.59 -18.70
CA MET A 377 -2.83 11.59 -17.86
C MET A 377 -4.10 11.03 -17.21
N GLN A 378 -4.94 10.33 -17.97
CA GLN A 378 -6.14 9.67 -17.45
C GLN A 378 -5.76 8.54 -16.50
N TYR A 379 -4.72 7.78 -16.83
CA TYR A 379 -4.19 6.73 -15.97
C TYR A 379 -3.72 7.28 -14.62
N ALA A 380 -2.98 8.39 -14.62
CA ALA A 380 -2.53 9.05 -13.39
C ALA A 380 -3.72 9.55 -12.55
N ARG A 381 -4.79 10.04 -13.20
CA ARG A 381 -6.05 10.42 -12.51
C ARG A 381 -6.72 9.20 -11.89
N ALA A 382 -6.83 8.09 -12.61
CA ALA A 382 -7.39 6.85 -12.10
C ALA A 382 -6.57 6.32 -10.91
N CYS A 383 -5.24 6.34 -11.01
CA CYS A 383 -4.34 5.97 -9.92
C CYS A 383 -4.54 6.84 -8.67
N SER A 384 -4.74 8.14 -8.83
CA SER A 384 -4.96 9.06 -7.69
C SER A 384 -6.22 8.77 -6.88
N LYS A 385 -7.19 8.06 -7.46
CA LYS A 385 -8.44 7.66 -6.78
C LYS A 385 -8.47 6.18 -6.39
N SER A 386 -7.45 5.40 -6.76
CA SER A 386 -7.41 3.96 -6.51
C SER A 386 -6.94 3.69 -5.08
N THR A 387 -7.73 2.91 -4.33
CA THR A 387 -7.35 2.40 -3.01
C THR A 387 -6.09 1.55 -3.08
N SER A 388 -5.97 0.69 -4.10
CA SER A 388 -4.78 -0.14 -4.37
C SER A 388 -3.53 0.73 -4.54
N MET A 389 -3.60 1.78 -5.36
CA MET A 389 -2.47 2.66 -5.60
C MET A 389 -2.12 3.53 -4.39
N LYS A 390 -3.12 3.92 -3.59
CA LYS A 390 -2.88 4.58 -2.29
C LYS A 390 -2.12 3.66 -1.33
N ASN A 391 -2.48 2.37 -1.28
CA ASN A 391 -1.75 1.39 -0.47
C ASN A 391 -0.34 1.14 -0.99
N ARG A 392 -0.20 0.97 -2.32
CA ARG A 392 1.09 0.80 -2.97
C ARG A 392 2.04 1.95 -2.66
N LYS A 393 1.56 3.20 -2.76
CA LYS A 393 2.33 4.40 -2.37
C LYS A 393 2.82 4.33 -0.92
N ARG A 394 1.96 3.89 0.01
CA ARG A 394 2.34 3.69 1.43
C ARG A 394 3.47 2.67 1.56
N ILE A 395 3.30 1.49 0.97
CA ILE A 395 4.30 0.41 1.04
C ILE A 395 5.62 0.85 0.39
N TRP A 396 5.55 1.58 -0.72
CA TRP A 396 6.72 2.16 -1.39
C TRP A 396 7.50 3.11 -0.48
N GLY A 397 6.80 3.98 0.26
CA GLY A 397 7.41 4.89 1.24
C GLY A 397 8.00 4.15 2.45
N ILE A 398 7.42 3.03 2.87
CA ILE A 398 8.00 2.15 3.90
C ILE A 398 9.32 1.55 3.40
N VAL A 399 9.31 1.02 2.17
CA VAL A 399 10.49 0.43 1.53
C VAL A 399 11.65 1.44 1.38
N ASP A 400 11.34 2.71 1.08
CA ASP A 400 12.32 3.81 1.12
C ASP A 400 12.98 3.97 2.49
N GLN A 401 12.16 4.00 3.54
CA GLN A 401 12.65 4.19 4.90
C GLN A 401 13.51 3.01 5.36
N VAL A 402 13.16 1.79 4.97
CA VAL A 402 13.93 0.58 5.26
C VAL A 402 15.29 0.62 4.58
N GLU A 403 15.38 1.04 3.31
CA GLU A 403 16.67 1.19 2.62
C GLU A 403 17.54 2.25 3.30
N ARG A 404 16.93 3.38 3.68
CA ARG A 404 17.62 4.45 4.42
C ARG A 404 18.19 3.92 5.75
N ILE A 405 17.40 3.19 6.53
CA ILE A 405 17.87 2.59 7.80
C ILE A 405 18.98 1.58 7.55
N ALA A 406 18.86 0.75 6.51
CA ALA A 406 19.91 -0.20 6.14
C ALA A 406 21.23 0.51 5.81
N ARG A 407 21.14 1.64 5.10
CA ARG A 407 22.29 2.50 4.78
C ARG A 407 22.91 3.14 6.01
N GLU A 408 22.09 3.72 6.89
CA GLU A 408 22.53 4.34 8.15
C GLU A 408 23.23 3.33 9.07
N ARG A 409 22.81 2.06 9.05
CA ARG A 409 23.41 0.96 9.80
C ARG A 409 24.54 0.24 9.06
N ALA A 410 24.97 0.73 7.90
CA ALA A 410 26.01 0.11 7.07
C ALA A 410 25.75 -1.38 6.71
N LEU A 411 24.47 -1.74 6.50
CA LEU A 411 24.05 -3.10 6.17
C LEU A 411 24.02 -3.37 4.65
N LEU A 412 24.11 -2.32 3.83
CA LEU A 412 24.13 -2.41 2.37
C LEU A 412 25.57 -2.63 1.89
N HIS A 413 25.95 -3.88 1.67
CA HIS A 413 27.26 -4.28 1.12
C HIS A 413 27.10 -5.08 -0.17
#